data_AF-A0A2V9Q9I4-F1
#
_entry.id   AF-A0A2V9Q9I4-F1
#
_cell.length_a   1.000
_cell.length_b   1.000
_cell.length_c   1.000
_cell.angle_alpha   90.00
_cell.angle_beta   90.00
_cell.angle_gamma   90.00
#
_symmetry.space_group_name_H-M   'P 1'
#
loop_
_entity.id
_entity.type
_entity.pdbx_description
1 polymer ?
#
loop_
_entity_poly.entity_id
_entity_poly.type
_entity_poly.pdbx_seq_one_letter_code
_entity_poly.pdbx_strand_id
1 'polypeptide(L)'
;MTLHDFLRIVTRPEVILSVAAPIVGVLYAVGEYSGIWDRLSGREQALTGLRRLENATGYPRSWIFARGADERVFNALFGRVRHLVSKETASTLKQAGLKPLLITVGGQPLQLSGLPPEWEQKDRAYYSGGHPVLVTYGSHMDDHGSISDGKAERVCSVGELTDHLEREKANWRFYVGTLMTALLSVALIILRFAMKGAED
;
A
#
# COMPACT_ATOMS: atom_id res chain seq x y z
N MET A 1 -4.90 45.24 15.72
CA MET A 1 -5.85 44.12 15.53
C MET A 1 -5.75 43.26 16.79
N THR A 2 -6.83 43.16 17.57
CA THR A 2 -6.80 42.36 18.80
C THR A 2 -7.02 40.87 18.48
N LEU A 3 -6.60 39.96 19.36
CA LEU A 3 -6.84 38.51 19.22
C LEU A 3 -8.34 38.21 19.03
N HIS A 4 -9.18 38.99 19.70
CA HIS A 4 -10.64 38.89 19.62
C HIS A 4 -11.18 39.30 18.24
N ASP A 5 -10.64 40.36 17.63
CA ASP A 5 -11.01 40.80 16.28
C ASP A 5 -10.61 39.75 15.23
N PHE A 6 -9.42 39.16 15.41
CA PHE A 6 -8.91 38.10 14.55
C PHE A 6 -9.77 36.84 14.61
N LEU A 7 -10.13 36.38 15.81
CA LEU A 7 -11.00 35.22 16.01
C LEU A 7 -12.41 35.46 15.42
N ARG A 8 -12.96 36.67 15.52
CA ARG A 8 -14.25 37.02 14.90
C ARG A 8 -14.24 36.94 13.37
N ILE A 9 -13.12 37.30 12.74
CA ILE A 9 -12.95 37.21 11.28
C ILE A 9 -12.77 35.75 10.85
N VAL A 10 -11.94 34.99 11.56
CA VAL A 10 -11.62 33.59 11.23
C VAL A 10 -12.82 32.66 11.42
N THR A 11 -13.77 33.00 12.30
CA THR A 11 -15.00 32.21 12.51
C THR A 11 -16.14 32.52 11.53
N ARG A 12 -15.94 33.44 10.57
CA ARG A 12 -16.92 33.66 9.50
C ARG A 12 -17.00 32.42 8.60
N PRO A 13 -18.21 31.95 8.23
CA PRO A 13 -18.36 30.72 7.42
C PRO A 13 -17.63 30.80 6.07
N GLU A 14 -17.59 31.98 5.45
CA GLU A 14 -16.88 32.23 4.19
C GLU A 14 -15.35 32.10 4.34
N VAL A 15 -14.81 32.55 5.48
CA VAL A 15 -13.38 32.46 5.80
C VAL A 15 -13.01 31.02 6.18
N ILE A 16 -13.87 30.36 6.95
CA ILE A 16 -13.75 28.93 7.29
C ILE A 16 -13.65 28.08 6.01
N LEU A 17 -14.59 28.24 5.08
CA LEU A 17 -14.62 27.46 3.84
C LEU A 17 -13.42 27.75 2.92
N SER A 18 -12.98 29.02 2.85
CA SER A 18 -11.85 29.41 2.00
C SER A 18 -10.48 28.97 2.55
N VAL A 19 -10.35 28.83 3.88
CA VAL A 19 -9.08 28.44 4.53
C VAL A 19 -9.02 26.94 4.84
N ALA A 20 -10.16 26.26 4.97
CA ALA A 20 -10.22 24.83 5.28
C ALA A 20 -9.51 23.95 4.24
N ALA A 21 -9.81 24.13 2.95
CA ALA A 21 -9.20 23.34 1.89
C ALA A 21 -7.66 23.50 1.80
N PRO A 22 -7.09 24.72 1.86
CA PRO A 22 -5.64 24.92 1.96
C PRO A 22 -5.01 24.25 3.19
N ILE A 23 -5.61 24.39 4.37
CA ILE A 23 -5.09 23.77 5.60
C ILE A 23 -5.07 22.25 5.47
N VAL A 24 -6.16 21.65 5.00
CA VAL A 24 -6.24 20.20 4.76
C VAL A 24 -5.20 19.76 3.74
N GLY A 25 -4.99 20.54 2.67
CA GLY A 25 -3.96 20.28 1.67
C GLY A 25 -2.55 20.26 2.26
N VAL A 26 -2.21 21.24 3.11
CA VAL A 26 -0.91 21.29 3.80
C VAL A 26 -0.74 20.12 4.76
N LEU A 27 -1.74 19.84 5.60
CA LEU A 27 -1.70 18.72 6.54
C LEU A 27 -1.53 17.38 5.83
N TYR A 28 -2.24 17.20 4.71
CA TYR A 28 -2.09 16.01 3.87
C TYR A 28 -0.66 15.90 3.31
N ALA A 29 -0.12 16.97 2.75
CA ALA A 29 1.22 17.01 2.18
C ALA A 29 2.30 16.70 3.22
N VAL A 30 2.16 17.22 4.46
CA VAL A 30 3.07 16.89 5.57
C VAL A 30 2.97 15.41 5.95
N GLY A 31 1.75 14.87 6.01
CA GLY A 31 1.53 13.44 6.27
C GLY A 31 2.08 12.53 5.15
N GLU A 32 2.01 12.97 3.89
CA GLU A 32 2.58 12.26 2.75
C GLU A 32 4.10 12.30 2.76
N TYR A 33 4.70 13.48 2.98
CA TYR A 33 6.14 13.65 3.09
C TYR A 33 6.75 12.82 4.22
N SER A 34 6.05 12.71 5.35
CA SER A 34 6.47 11.90 6.50
C SER A 34 6.19 10.39 6.36
N GLY A 35 5.53 9.95 5.28
CA GLY A 35 5.18 8.54 5.06
C GLY A 35 4.12 7.98 6.01
N ILE A 36 3.43 8.82 6.78
CA ILE A 36 2.44 8.39 7.78
C ILE A 36 1.27 7.66 7.10
N TRP A 37 0.81 8.15 5.95
CA TRP A 37 -0.30 7.54 5.22
C TRP A 37 0.04 6.15 4.68
N ASP A 38 1.30 5.93 4.30
CA ASP A 38 1.78 4.65 3.78
C ASP A 38 1.93 3.59 4.89
N ARG A 39 2.29 4.04 6.10
CA ARG A 39 2.28 3.20 7.30
C ARG A 39 0.88 2.80 7.71
N LEU A 40 -0.04 3.77 7.77
CA LEU A 40 -1.43 3.54 8.20
C LEU A 40 -2.19 2.62 7.23
N SER A 41 -1.91 2.70 5.93
CA SER A 41 -2.50 1.80 4.92
C SER A 41 -1.82 0.44 4.81
N GLY A 42 -0.66 0.24 5.45
CA GLY A 42 0.21 -0.90 5.19
C GLY A 42 0.77 -0.93 3.76
N ARG A 43 0.66 0.17 3.01
CA ARG A 43 1.18 0.31 1.64
C ARG A 43 2.71 0.30 1.63
N GLU A 44 3.37 0.80 2.69
CA GLU A 44 4.83 0.74 2.82
C GLU A 44 5.36 -0.70 2.71
N GLN A 45 4.68 -1.64 3.39
CA GLN A 45 5.05 -3.06 3.36
C GLN A 45 4.75 -3.69 1.98
N ALA A 46 3.62 -3.32 1.36
CA ALA A 46 3.29 -3.78 0.02
C ALA A 46 4.28 -3.26 -1.05
N LEU A 47 4.71 -2.00 -0.96
CA LEU A 47 5.74 -1.43 -1.84
C LEU A 47 7.10 -2.09 -1.65
N THR A 48 7.45 -2.41 -0.41
CA THR A 48 8.68 -3.17 -0.11
C THR A 48 8.64 -4.54 -0.76
N GLY A 49 7.48 -5.21 -0.71
CA GLY A 49 7.25 -6.47 -1.41
C GLY A 49 7.31 -6.31 -2.93
N LEU A 50 6.66 -5.30 -3.50
CA LEU A 50 6.69 -5.03 -4.94
C LEU A 50 8.13 -4.83 -5.44
N ARG A 51 8.94 -4.00 -4.76
CA ARG A 51 10.36 -3.80 -5.11
C ARG A 51 11.17 -5.09 -5.05
N ARG A 52 10.84 -5.99 -4.12
CA ARG A 52 11.47 -7.33 -4.06
C ARG A 52 11.04 -8.23 -5.22
N LEU A 53 9.79 -8.12 -5.66
CA LEU A 53 9.29 -8.85 -6.82
C LEU A 53 9.89 -8.31 -8.12
N GLU A 54 10.13 -7.00 -8.22
CA GLU A 54 10.79 -6.37 -9.38
C GLU A 54 12.28 -6.73 -9.46
N ASN A 55 12.96 -6.82 -8.32
CA ASN A 55 14.38 -7.13 -8.27
C ASN A 55 14.64 -8.63 -8.40
N ALA A 56 15.32 -9.03 -9.48
CA ALA A 56 15.64 -10.42 -9.73
C ALA A 56 16.91 -10.90 -9.00
N THR A 57 17.10 -10.44 -7.76
CA THR A 57 18.23 -10.73 -6.87
C THR A 57 18.44 -12.22 -6.52
N GLY A 58 17.73 -13.12 -7.23
CA GLY A 58 17.83 -14.57 -7.09
C GLY A 58 17.01 -15.12 -5.93
N TYR A 59 16.87 -16.44 -5.94
CA TYR A 59 16.37 -17.21 -4.82
C TYR A 59 17.33 -17.06 -3.62
N PRO A 60 16.85 -16.83 -2.39
CA PRO A 60 15.45 -16.72 -1.95
C PRO A 60 14.96 -15.26 -1.74
N ARG A 61 15.66 -14.23 -2.22
CA ARG A 61 15.36 -12.83 -1.87
C ARG A 61 14.12 -12.24 -2.56
N SER A 62 13.80 -12.68 -3.78
CA SER A 62 12.59 -12.25 -4.51
C SER A 62 11.33 -12.97 -4.03
N TRP A 63 11.47 -14.03 -3.24
CA TRP A 63 10.37 -14.82 -2.70
C TRP A 63 9.89 -14.19 -1.41
N ILE A 64 8.57 -14.04 -1.27
CA ILE A 64 7.94 -13.42 -0.10
C ILE A 64 7.13 -14.50 0.59
N PHE A 65 7.61 -14.97 1.73
CA PHE A 65 7.00 -16.08 2.45
C PHE A 65 5.95 -15.62 3.47
N ALA A 66 4.93 -16.47 3.70
CA ALA A 66 3.86 -16.22 4.66
C ALA A 66 4.27 -16.33 6.14
N ARG A 67 5.55 -16.51 6.44
CA ARG A 67 6.09 -16.75 7.79
C ARG A 67 7.44 -16.05 7.97
N GLY A 68 7.87 -15.93 9.22
CA GLY A 68 9.19 -15.40 9.57
C GLY A 68 9.31 -13.91 9.30
N ALA A 69 10.46 -13.47 8.78
CA ALA A 69 10.74 -12.06 8.52
C ALA A 69 9.80 -11.42 7.47
N ASP A 70 9.22 -12.23 6.59
CA ASP A 70 8.42 -11.77 5.45
C ASP A 70 6.93 -11.67 5.73
N GLU A 71 6.45 -12.14 6.89
CA GLU A 71 5.03 -12.26 7.20
C GLU A 71 4.27 -10.93 7.02
N ARG A 72 4.84 -9.80 7.44
CA ARG A 72 4.21 -8.47 7.29
C ARG A 72 4.09 -8.06 5.82
N VAL A 73 5.13 -8.29 5.04
CA VAL A 73 5.19 -7.98 3.60
C VAL A 73 4.21 -8.88 2.84
N PHE A 74 4.22 -10.17 3.17
CA PHE A 74 3.30 -11.17 2.62
C PHE A 74 1.85 -10.78 2.87
N ASN A 75 1.48 -10.52 4.13
CA ASN A 75 0.10 -10.19 4.49
C ASN A 75 -0.36 -8.89 3.80
N ALA A 76 0.52 -7.89 3.68
CA ALA A 76 0.22 -6.64 3.00
C ALA A 76 -0.04 -6.84 1.49
N LEU A 77 0.78 -7.65 0.81
CA LEU A 77 0.57 -7.97 -0.60
C LEU A 77 -0.62 -8.91 -0.80
N PHE A 78 -0.70 -9.99 -0.04
CA PHE A 78 -1.74 -11.00 -0.15
C PHE A 78 -3.13 -10.40 0.08
N GLY A 79 -3.29 -9.49 1.05
CA GLY A 79 -4.54 -8.76 1.29
C GLY A 79 -5.06 -8.04 0.04
N ARG A 80 -4.15 -7.59 -0.83
CA ARG A 80 -4.43 -6.85 -2.07
C ARG A 80 -4.58 -7.74 -3.29
N VAL A 81 -3.89 -8.88 -3.37
CA VAL A 81 -4.00 -9.77 -4.54
C VAL A 81 -4.99 -10.92 -4.37
N ARG A 82 -5.38 -11.27 -3.14
CA ARG A 82 -6.26 -12.42 -2.86
C ARG A 82 -7.61 -12.39 -3.57
N HIS A 83 -8.13 -11.20 -3.87
CA HIS A 83 -9.43 -11.02 -4.52
C HIS A 83 -9.35 -11.16 -6.05
N LEU A 84 -8.13 -11.18 -6.61
CA LEU A 84 -7.88 -11.42 -8.02
C LEU A 84 -7.87 -12.92 -8.36
N VAL A 85 -7.72 -13.78 -7.35
CA VAL A 85 -7.91 -15.22 -7.50
C VAL A 85 -9.39 -15.51 -7.74
N SER A 86 -9.69 -16.35 -8.74
CA SER A 86 -11.07 -16.72 -9.04
C SER A 86 -11.73 -17.37 -7.81
N LYS A 87 -13.04 -17.12 -7.62
CA LYS A 87 -13.78 -17.70 -6.48
C LYS A 87 -13.77 -19.23 -6.50
N GLU A 88 -13.81 -19.80 -7.70
CA GLU A 88 -13.76 -21.24 -7.92
C GLU A 88 -12.40 -21.80 -7.48
N THR A 89 -11.30 -21.23 -7.98
CA THR A 89 -9.93 -21.62 -7.59
C THR A 89 -9.76 -21.49 -6.07
N ALA A 90 -10.15 -20.35 -5.49
CA ALA A 90 -10.04 -20.12 -4.05
C ALA A 90 -10.84 -21.15 -3.22
N SER A 91 -12.04 -21.52 -3.70
CA SER A 91 -12.87 -22.54 -3.06
C SER A 91 -12.21 -23.93 -3.13
N THR A 92 -11.72 -24.32 -4.31
CA THR A 92 -11.04 -25.61 -4.52
C THR A 92 -9.78 -25.73 -3.65
N LEU A 93 -8.95 -24.68 -3.60
CA LEU A 93 -7.75 -24.65 -2.77
C LEU A 93 -8.09 -24.78 -1.29
N LYS A 94 -9.15 -24.10 -0.84
CA LYS A 94 -9.63 -24.18 0.54
C LYS A 94 -10.17 -25.58 0.88
N GLN A 95 -10.95 -26.20 -0.02
CA GLN A 95 -11.47 -27.57 0.15
C GLN A 95 -10.33 -28.59 0.20
N ALA A 96 -9.24 -28.36 -0.54
CA ALA A 96 -8.03 -29.16 -0.50
C ALA A 96 -7.15 -28.90 0.74
N GLY A 97 -7.56 -27.99 1.65
CA GLY A 97 -6.78 -27.66 2.85
C GLY A 97 -5.50 -26.85 2.59
N LEU A 98 -5.32 -26.32 1.38
CA LEU A 98 -4.12 -25.57 0.99
C LEU A 98 -4.22 -24.11 1.44
N LYS A 99 -3.11 -23.59 1.97
CA LYS A 99 -2.98 -22.21 2.44
C LYS A 99 -2.02 -21.44 1.55
N PRO A 100 -2.16 -20.11 1.41
CA PRO A 100 -1.21 -19.30 0.67
C PRO A 100 0.09 -19.22 1.50
N LEU A 101 1.23 -19.58 0.89
CA LEU A 101 2.51 -19.72 1.60
C LEU A 101 3.62 -18.84 1.00
N LEU A 102 3.53 -18.50 -0.28
CA LEU A 102 4.57 -17.76 -1.00
C LEU A 102 3.96 -16.86 -2.07
N ILE A 103 4.49 -15.65 -2.20
CA ILE A 103 4.29 -14.77 -3.36
C ILE A 103 5.61 -14.66 -4.10
N THR A 104 5.59 -14.86 -5.41
CA THR A 104 6.79 -14.82 -6.27
C THR A 104 6.45 -14.34 -7.67
N VAL A 105 7.46 -14.16 -8.52
CA VAL A 105 7.30 -13.82 -9.93
C VAL A 105 7.63 -15.04 -10.79
N GLY A 106 6.74 -15.38 -11.71
CA GLY A 106 6.94 -16.45 -12.68
C GLY A 106 7.77 -15.99 -13.88
N GLY A 107 8.51 -16.92 -14.46
CA GLY A 107 9.35 -16.68 -15.65
C GLY A 107 10.80 -16.34 -15.32
N GLN A 108 11.60 -16.14 -16.37
CA GLN A 108 13.00 -15.75 -16.24
C GLN A 108 13.12 -14.22 -16.22
N PRO A 109 13.94 -13.66 -15.31
CA PRO A 109 14.16 -12.22 -15.28
C PRO A 109 14.91 -11.74 -16.52
N LEU A 110 14.66 -10.50 -16.90
CA LEU A 110 15.38 -9.85 -17.99
C LEU A 110 16.78 -9.46 -17.50
N GLN A 111 17.81 -9.79 -18.29
CA GLN A 111 19.17 -9.33 -18.02
C GLN A 111 19.47 -8.06 -18.79
N LEU A 112 20.02 -7.08 -18.07
CA LEU A 112 20.54 -5.84 -18.65
C LEU A 112 21.92 -6.10 -19.25
N SER A 113 22.08 -5.79 -20.53
CA SER A 113 23.35 -5.89 -21.24
C SER A 113 24.11 -4.56 -21.22
N GLY A 114 25.44 -4.61 -21.33
CA GLY A 114 26.29 -3.41 -21.39
C GLY A 114 26.58 -2.73 -20.05
N LEU A 115 26.26 -3.38 -18.93
CA LEU A 115 26.58 -2.87 -17.59
C LEU A 115 28.02 -3.20 -17.17
N PRO A 116 28.68 -2.35 -16.36
CA PRO A 116 30.01 -2.61 -15.84
C PRO A 116 30.09 -3.92 -15.04
N PRO A 117 31.22 -4.66 -15.13
CA PRO A 117 31.42 -5.93 -14.43
C PRO A 117 31.54 -5.78 -12.91
N GLU A 118 31.68 -4.57 -12.37
CA GLU A 118 31.60 -4.31 -10.92
C GLU A 118 30.17 -4.22 -10.35
N TRP A 119 29.12 -4.08 -11.19
CA TRP A 119 27.76 -3.95 -10.67
C TRP A 119 27.27 -5.23 -10.02
N GLU A 120 26.57 -5.16 -8.90
CA GLU A 120 26.09 -6.38 -8.25
C GLU A 120 25.05 -7.10 -9.13
N GLN A 121 24.99 -8.43 -9.05
CA GLN A 121 24.06 -9.25 -9.85
C GLN A 121 22.59 -8.82 -9.67
N LYS A 122 22.24 -8.28 -8.49
CA LYS A 122 20.93 -7.70 -8.18
C LYS A 122 20.53 -6.54 -9.09
N ASP A 123 21.51 -5.78 -9.58
CA ASP A 123 21.30 -4.58 -10.39
C ASP A 123 21.35 -4.90 -11.89
N ARG A 124 21.63 -6.17 -12.24
CA ARG A 124 21.75 -6.65 -13.62
C ARG A 124 20.54 -7.41 -14.13
N ALA A 125 19.64 -7.83 -13.24
CA ALA A 125 18.47 -8.60 -13.60
C ALA A 125 17.21 -8.05 -12.92
N TYR A 126 16.13 -7.92 -13.69
CA TYR A 126 14.86 -7.40 -13.19
C TYR A 126 13.67 -8.12 -13.83
N TYR A 127 12.55 -8.13 -13.12
CA TYR A 127 11.27 -8.56 -13.65
C TYR A 127 10.53 -7.33 -14.18
N SER A 128 10.25 -7.30 -15.48
CA SER A 128 9.45 -6.24 -16.08
C SER A 128 7.98 -6.33 -15.67
N GLY A 129 7.23 -5.24 -15.88
CA GLY A 129 5.81 -5.15 -15.57
C GLY A 129 4.93 -6.25 -16.21
N GLY A 130 5.36 -6.89 -17.29
CA GLY A 130 4.63 -7.99 -17.92
C GLY A 130 4.73 -9.34 -17.21
N HIS A 131 5.65 -9.49 -16.25
CA HIS A 131 5.85 -10.78 -15.58
C HIS A 131 4.69 -11.13 -14.64
N PRO A 132 4.24 -12.40 -14.61
CA PRO A 132 3.15 -12.83 -13.75
C PRO A 132 3.60 -12.91 -12.30
N VAL A 133 2.85 -12.27 -11.40
CA VAL A 133 2.90 -12.50 -9.97
C VAL A 133 2.10 -13.75 -9.66
N LEU A 134 2.73 -14.68 -8.94
CA LEU A 134 2.19 -15.96 -8.55
C LEU A 134 1.99 -16.01 -7.04
N VAL A 135 0.88 -16.61 -6.61
CA VAL A 135 0.66 -17.02 -5.22
C VAL A 135 0.73 -18.54 -5.17
N THR A 136 1.68 -19.07 -4.42
CA THR A 136 1.83 -20.51 -4.21
C THR A 136 1.11 -20.92 -2.94
N TYR A 137 0.24 -21.92 -3.10
CA TYR A 137 -0.56 -22.53 -2.05
C TYR A 137 -0.01 -23.91 -1.70
N GLY A 138 0.04 -24.25 -0.42
CA GLY A 138 0.48 -25.57 0.04
C GLY A 138 -0.11 -25.95 1.39
N SER A 139 0.06 -27.22 1.75
CA SER A 139 -0.35 -27.78 3.05
C SER A 139 0.64 -27.38 4.15
N HIS A 140 1.93 -27.51 3.86
CA HIS A 140 3.04 -27.16 4.73
C HIS A 140 4.20 -26.59 3.90
N MET A 141 5.05 -25.81 4.56
CA MET A 141 6.34 -25.36 4.04
C MET A 141 7.39 -25.92 4.99
N ASP A 142 8.33 -26.69 4.45
CA ASP A 142 9.40 -27.28 5.25
C ASP A 142 10.43 -26.22 5.69
N ASP A 143 11.36 -26.63 6.54
CA ASP A 143 12.43 -25.76 7.06
C ASP A 143 13.39 -25.28 5.96
N HIS A 144 13.34 -25.89 4.77
CA HIS A 144 14.14 -25.51 3.60
C HIS A 144 13.37 -24.59 2.62
N GLY A 145 12.12 -24.24 2.93
CA GLY A 145 11.29 -23.37 2.10
C GLY A 145 10.69 -24.04 0.86
N SER A 146 10.69 -25.38 0.83
CA SER A 146 10.00 -26.19 -0.17
C SER A 146 8.53 -26.38 0.19
N ILE A 147 7.69 -26.47 -0.84
CA ILE A 147 6.24 -26.66 -0.71
C ILE A 147 5.89 -27.94 -1.45
N SER A 148 5.69 -29.04 -0.70
CA SER A 148 5.52 -30.39 -1.23
C SER A 148 4.26 -30.57 -2.10
N ASP A 149 3.16 -29.89 -1.75
CA ASP A 149 1.88 -29.94 -2.48
C ASP A 149 1.57 -28.60 -3.16
N GLY A 150 2.62 -27.89 -3.58
CA GLY A 150 2.55 -26.52 -4.07
C GLY A 150 1.70 -26.36 -5.33
N LYS A 151 0.59 -25.62 -5.25
CA LYS A 151 -0.14 -25.10 -6.42
C LYS A 151 0.10 -23.61 -6.56
N ALA A 152 0.69 -23.18 -7.67
CA ALA A 152 0.90 -21.77 -7.98
C ALA A 152 -0.25 -21.25 -8.84
N GLU A 153 -0.85 -20.14 -8.41
CA GLU A 153 -1.89 -19.44 -9.17
C GLU A 153 -1.39 -18.07 -9.59
N ARG A 154 -1.59 -17.72 -10.87
CA ARG A 154 -1.33 -16.36 -11.35
C ARG A 154 -2.41 -15.43 -10.83
N VAL A 155 -2.01 -14.37 -10.15
CA VAL A 155 -2.94 -13.35 -9.62
C VAL A 155 -3.00 -12.08 -10.45
N CYS A 156 -1.87 -11.60 -10.93
CA CYS A 156 -1.74 -10.39 -11.74
C CYS A 156 -0.36 -10.36 -12.40
N SER A 157 -0.06 -9.31 -13.15
CA SER A 157 1.32 -8.97 -13.53
C SER A 157 1.96 -7.99 -12.53
N VAL A 158 3.29 -7.86 -12.57
CA VAL A 158 4.03 -6.87 -11.76
C VAL A 158 3.54 -5.45 -12.04
N GLY A 159 3.25 -5.14 -13.31
CA GLY A 159 2.70 -3.85 -13.73
C GLY A 159 1.29 -3.64 -13.20
N GLU A 160 0.41 -4.64 -13.31
CA GLU A 160 -0.96 -4.56 -12.76
C GLU A 160 -0.96 -4.35 -11.23
N LEU A 161 -0.03 -5.00 -10.52
CA LEU A 161 0.16 -4.80 -9.08
C LEU A 161 0.64 -3.38 -8.75
N THR A 162 1.55 -2.84 -9.57
CA THR A 162 2.02 -1.45 -9.46
C THR A 162 0.86 -0.47 -9.64
N ASP A 163 0.11 -0.61 -10.73
CA ASP A 163 -1.07 0.21 -11.03
C ASP A 163 -2.15 0.10 -9.94
N HIS A 164 -2.29 -1.07 -9.31
CA HIS A 164 -3.22 -1.26 -8.20
C HIS A 164 -2.79 -0.47 -6.96
N LEU A 165 -1.50 -0.52 -6.59
CA LEU A 165 -0.96 0.23 -5.45
C LEU A 165 -1.00 1.75 -5.68
N GLU A 166 -0.83 2.19 -6.91
CA GLU A 166 -0.97 3.61 -7.28
C GLU A 166 -2.41 4.09 -7.18
N ARG A 167 -3.36 3.31 -7.70
CA ARG A 167 -4.79 3.61 -7.57
C ARG A 167 -5.25 3.62 -6.11
N GLU A 168 -4.74 2.70 -5.30
CA GLU A 168 -5.00 2.69 -3.87
C GLU A 168 -4.51 3.97 -3.18
N LYS A 169 -3.30 4.44 -3.52
CA LYS A 169 -2.76 5.72 -3.03
C LYS A 169 -3.69 6.88 -3.39
N ALA A 170 -4.15 6.95 -4.64
CA ALA A 170 -5.07 8.00 -5.10
C ALA A 170 -6.40 7.96 -4.36
N ASN A 171 -6.98 6.76 -4.16
CA ASN A 171 -8.22 6.59 -3.40
C ASN A 171 -8.02 7.01 -1.94
N TRP A 172 -6.90 6.64 -1.33
CA TRP A 172 -6.65 7.01 0.06
C TRP A 172 -6.44 8.52 0.22
N ARG A 173 -5.77 9.18 -0.74
CA ARG A 173 -5.71 10.65 -0.79
C ARG A 173 -7.09 11.29 -0.78
N PHE A 174 -8.02 10.74 -1.58
CA PHE A 174 -9.40 11.23 -1.63
C PHE A 174 -10.14 11.04 -0.30
N TYR A 175 -10.10 9.85 0.30
CA TYR A 175 -10.82 9.58 1.55
C TYR A 175 -10.21 10.34 2.75
N VAL A 176 -8.88 10.41 2.88
CA VAL A 176 -8.24 11.22 3.95
C VAL A 176 -8.64 12.68 3.77
N GLY A 177 -8.53 13.23 2.56
CA GLY A 177 -8.86 14.63 2.29
C GLY A 177 -10.31 14.94 2.64
N THR A 178 -11.24 14.06 2.27
CA THR A 178 -12.67 14.20 2.58
C THR A 178 -12.93 14.16 4.09
N LEU A 179 -12.35 13.18 4.78
CA LEU A 179 -12.51 13.02 6.23
C LEU A 179 -11.93 14.22 7.00
N MET A 180 -10.73 14.66 6.65
CA MET A 180 -10.08 15.81 7.28
C MET A 180 -10.89 17.09 7.07
N THR A 181 -11.46 17.28 5.89
CA THR A 181 -12.33 18.42 5.60
C THR A 181 -13.61 18.38 6.43
N ALA A 182 -14.23 17.20 6.58
CA ALA A 182 -15.40 17.02 7.43
C ALA A 182 -15.10 17.31 8.90
N LEU A 183 -14.00 16.75 9.43
CA LEU A 183 -13.57 16.97 10.82
C LEU A 183 -13.24 18.44 11.09
N LEU A 184 -12.52 19.10 10.18
CA LEU A 184 -12.20 20.52 10.30
C LEU A 184 -13.47 21.37 10.28
N SER A 185 -14.43 21.04 9.41
CA SER A 185 -15.72 21.73 9.36
C SER A 185 -16.50 21.59 10.68
N VAL A 186 -16.57 20.39 11.25
CA VAL A 186 -17.22 20.13 12.55
C VAL A 186 -16.51 20.90 13.67
N ALA A 187 -15.17 20.86 13.72
CA ALA A 187 -14.39 21.57 14.73
C ALA A 187 -14.63 23.08 14.69
N LEU A 188 -14.70 23.66 13.49
CA LEU A 188 -14.96 25.10 13.30
C LEU A 188 -16.41 25.48 13.67
N ILE A 189 -17.39 24.60 13.41
CA ILE A 189 -18.77 24.78 13.87
C ILE A 189 -18.83 24.77 15.41
N ILE A 190 -18.20 23.80 16.06
CA ILE A 190 -18.16 23.71 17.54
C ILE A 190 -17.48 24.95 18.13
N LEU A 191 -16.34 25.37 17.59
CA LEU A 191 -15.63 26.56 18.04
C LEU A 191 -16.51 27.81 17.95
N ARG A 192 -17.29 27.94 16.86
CA ARG A 192 -18.24 29.04 16.70
C ARG A 192 -19.32 29.04 17.77
N PHE A 193 -19.89 27.88 18.10
CA PHE A 193 -20.90 27.78 19.16
C PHE A 193 -20.32 28.08 20.54
N ALA A 194 -19.11 27.58 20.84
CA ALA A 194 -18.43 27.86 22.10
C ALA A 194 -18.12 29.35 22.28
N MET A 195 -17.69 30.04 21.22
CA MET A 195 -17.46 31.49 21.26
C MET A 195 -18.75 32.29 21.43
N LYS A 196 -19.82 31.91 20.73
CA LYS A 196 -21.13 32.58 20.90
C LYS A 196 -21.66 32.44 22.32
N GLY A 197 -21.58 31.24 22.90
CA GLY A 197 -22.00 31.01 24.29
C GLY A 197 -21.08 31.63 25.35
N ALA A 198 -19.93 32.19 24.96
CA ALA A 198 -19.06 32.96 25.84
C ALA A 198 -19.26 34.49 25.70
N GLU A 199 -20.00 34.93 24.68
CA GLU A 199 -20.41 36.34 24.49
C GLU A 199 -21.75 36.66 25.19
N ASP A 200 -22.53 35.63 25.59
CA ASP A 200 -23.77 35.71 26.39
C ASP A 200 -23.47 35.55 27.90
#